data_AF-A0A6P4ZQ56-F1
#
_entry.id   AF-A0A6P4ZQ56-F1
#
_cell.length_a   1.000
_cell.length_b   1.000
_cell.length_c   1.000
_cell.angle_alpha   90.00
_cell.angle_beta   90.00
_cell.angle_gamma   90.00
#
_symmetry.space_group_name_H-M   'P 1'
#
loop_
_entity.id
_entity.type
_entity.pdbx_description
1 polymer ?
#
loop_
_entity_poly.entity_id
_entity_poly.type
_entity_poly.pdbx_seq_one_letter_code
_entity_poly.pdbx_strand_id
1 'polypeptide(L)'
;MHLQVHDAQYIYTLFRKSRICSRHFRDGKPTLLNPYPTEHLGYAAKPPSTRKPPADRKTPPARKSRKTPPATKSRKTPPATKSPAAQHQPTSSHNQPASEPHTMDHTYFTPQTPVTTATVSTDSELSEHNYCGQEQETVCRNCQKLREENSNLKKKLEEGKRGHVEKTNMKPKATELIDRFVGSDKKVCQNTGLQNKEALDSLYKSVEKKVSKLRYWRGTHAVHMKKGVRKFSQSPKKSGPTRKLSSREELILVLMRLRLGVTNTLLCDIFGISQGLCSKIVNTWIPFLASHLKSLIFWPAKETILQHMPPGLGKKYPQLRCTIDCTEIFIEKPRLLTLQQNTWSDYKRHNTAKYLIGITPNGTISFLSNGYGGRSSDKNIVLDSGFLDLVDPGDVILADRGFPISSELLQRQAHLEIPPPSSGWTQQTREAVSKTKQVANARIHVERAIGRVKWFAFLKRTVPLNMVPLLDDILVICAALSNLRPPLVGT
;
A
#
# COMPACT_ATOMS: atom_id res chain seq x y z
N MET A 1 -11.87 32.61 -47.77
CA MET A 1 -11.96 31.18 -48.16
C MET A 1 -10.71 30.37 -47.74
N HIS A 2 -10.04 30.70 -46.62
CA HIS A 2 -8.81 30.02 -46.16
C HIS A 2 -8.84 29.51 -44.70
N LEU A 3 -9.98 29.62 -44.01
CA LEU A 3 -10.13 29.22 -42.61
C LEU A 3 -10.86 27.88 -42.39
N GLN A 4 -11.25 27.17 -43.45
CA GLN A 4 -12.00 25.90 -43.33
C GLN A 4 -11.20 24.63 -43.68
N VAL A 5 -9.96 24.77 -44.18
CA VAL A 5 -9.14 23.60 -44.60
C VAL A 5 -8.27 23.06 -43.45
N HIS A 6 -7.94 23.89 -42.46
CA HIS A 6 -7.04 23.51 -41.36
C HIS A 6 -7.71 22.60 -40.30
N ASP A 7 -9.02 22.73 -40.07
CA ASP A 7 -9.75 21.94 -39.07
C ASP A 7 -10.02 20.49 -39.53
N ALA A 8 -10.23 20.28 -40.83
CA ALA A 8 -10.47 18.94 -41.37
C ALA A 8 -9.22 18.02 -41.26
N GLN A 9 -8.03 18.58 -41.49
CA GLN A 9 -6.76 17.86 -41.39
C GLN A 9 -6.43 17.46 -39.94
N TYR A 10 -6.79 18.31 -38.97
CA TYR A 10 -6.54 18.11 -37.54
C TYR A 10 -7.47 17.04 -36.93
N ILE A 11 -8.75 17.04 -37.32
CA ILE A 11 -9.71 15.99 -36.92
C ILE A 11 -9.27 14.62 -37.48
N TYR A 12 -8.84 14.56 -38.73
CA TYR A 12 -8.41 13.30 -39.36
C TYR A 12 -7.13 12.71 -38.73
N THR A 13 -6.20 13.55 -38.26
CA THR A 13 -4.95 13.11 -37.61
C THR A 13 -5.15 12.63 -36.17
N LEU A 14 -6.10 13.20 -35.42
CA LEU A 14 -6.47 12.74 -34.09
C LEU A 14 -7.10 11.32 -34.10
N PHE A 15 -7.87 10.99 -35.13
CA PHE A 15 -8.58 9.69 -35.20
C PHE A 15 -7.75 8.54 -35.76
N ARG A 16 -6.64 8.79 -36.47
CA ARG A 16 -5.71 7.73 -36.93
C ARG A 16 -5.04 6.95 -35.79
N LYS A 17 -5.09 7.48 -34.56
CA LYS A 17 -4.59 6.81 -33.33
C LYS A 17 -5.70 6.13 -32.51
N SER A 18 -6.96 6.20 -32.95
CA SER A 18 -8.09 5.56 -32.28
C SER A 18 -8.39 4.18 -32.88
N ARG A 19 -8.73 3.18 -32.06
CA ARG A 19 -9.05 1.80 -32.51
C ARG A 19 -10.50 1.65 -33.01
N ILE A 20 -11.11 2.73 -33.50
CA ILE A 20 -12.53 2.78 -33.88
C ILE A 20 -12.64 2.55 -35.38
N CYS A 21 -13.37 1.51 -35.80
CA CYS A 21 -13.54 1.20 -37.22
C CYS A 21 -14.63 2.06 -37.89
N SER A 22 -14.64 2.09 -39.23
CA SER A 22 -15.55 2.91 -40.06
C SER A 22 -17.03 2.70 -39.78
N ARG A 23 -17.43 1.53 -39.26
CA ARG A 23 -18.82 1.18 -38.94
C ARG A 23 -19.45 2.00 -37.80
N HIS A 24 -18.64 2.74 -37.05
CA HIS A 24 -19.13 3.59 -35.96
C HIS A 24 -19.44 5.02 -36.40
N PHE A 25 -19.13 5.38 -37.65
CA PHE A 25 -19.42 6.69 -38.22
C PHE A 25 -20.58 6.58 -39.20
N ARG A 26 -21.52 7.54 -39.11
CA ARG A 26 -22.68 7.62 -40.00
C ARG A 26 -22.29 7.62 -41.48
N ASP A 27 -21.19 8.29 -41.81
CA ASP A 27 -20.68 8.44 -43.19
C ASP A 27 -19.50 7.50 -43.49
N GLY A 28 -19.24 6.49 -42.64
CA GLY A 28 -18.09 5.57 -42.74
C GLY A 28 -16.73 6.18 -42.38
N LYS A 29 -16.66 7.50 -42.20
CA LYS A 29 -15.49 8.27 -41.76
C LYS A 29 -15.94 9.58 -41.10
N PRO A 30 -15.08 10.25 -40.32
CA PRO A 30 -15.37 11.59 -39.80
C PRO A 30 -15.58 12.59 -40.95
N THR A 31 -16.67 13.35 -40.90
CA THR A 31 -16.95 14.47 -41.82
C THR A 31 -17.13 15.78 -41.03
N LEU A 32 -17.13 16.93 -41.71
CA LEU A 32 -17.39 18.23 -41.07
C LEU A 32 -18.76 18.28 -40.38
N LEU A 33 -19.75 17.60 -40.95
CA LEU A 33 -21.10 17.52 -40.39
C LEU A 33 -21.22 16.46 -39.30
N ASN A 34 -20.46 15.35 -39.39
CA ASN A 34 -20.48 14.24 -38.43
C ASN A 34 -19.05 13.85 -38.01
N PRO A 35 -18.39 14.63 -37.13
CA PRO A 35 -16.99 14.42 -36.77
C PRO A 35 -16.76 13.30 -35.75
N TYR A 36 -17.81 12.82 -35.07
CA TYR A 36 -17.72 11.84 -33.99
C TYR A 36 -18.42 10.52 -34.36
N PRO A 37 -17.94 9.36 -33.86
CA PRO A 37 -18.64 8.10 -34.04
C PRO A 37 -19.93 8.12 -33.22
N THR A 38 -21.06 7.80 -33.84
CA THR A 38 -22.40 7.81 -33.22
C THR A 38 -23.09 6.46 -33.30
N GLU A 39 -22.62 5.57 -34.17
CA GLU A 39 -23.27 4.31 -34.49
C GLU A 39 -22.63 3.14 -33.75
N HIS A 40 -23.45 2.16 -33.34
CA HIS A 40 -23.00 0.88 -32.75
C HIS A 40 -22.03 1.00 -31.54
N LEU A 41 -22.14 2.07 -30.75
CA LEU A 41 -21.25 2.33 -29.59
C LEU A 41 -21.49 1.43 -28.36
N GLY A 42 -22.41 0.45 -28.46
CA GLY A 42 -22.65 -0.53 -27.40
C GLY A 42 -23.44 -0.02 -26.19
N TYR A 43 -23.91 1.23 -26.21
CA TYR A 43 -24.81 1.78 -25.20
C TYR A 43 -26.13 2.16 -25.86
N ALA A 44 -27.25 1.60 -25.40
CA ALA A 44 -28.57 2.01 -25.84
C ALA A 44 -28.78 3.49 -25.48
N ALA A 45 -28.83 4.36 -26.49
CA ALA A 45 -29.20 5.75 -26.29
C ALA A 45 -30.63 5.80 -25.77
N LYS A 46 -30.83 6.27 -24.53
CA LYS A 46 -32.17 6.58 -24.04
C LYS A 46 -32.74 7.71 -24.89
N PRO A 47 -34.02 7.67 -25.28
CA PRO A 47 -34.62 8.76 -26.03
C PRO A 47 -34.52 10.08 -25.23
N PRO A 48 -34.39 11.23 -25.91
CA PRO A 48 -34.28 12.52 -25.26
C PRO A 48 -35.55 12.78 -24.42
N SER A 49 -35.33 13.05 -23.13
CA SER A 49 -36.37 13.38 -22.16
C SER A 49 -37.17 14.59 -22.63
N THR A 50 -38.50 14.46 -22.74
CA THR A 50 -39.48 15.54 -23.04
C THR A 50 -39.64 16.57 -21.91
N ARG A 51 -38.68 16.66 -20.97
CA ARG A 51 -38.73 17.65 -19.89
C ARG A 51 -38.39 19.03 -20.46
N LYS A 52 -39.33 19.97 -20.29
CA LYS A 52 -39.10 21.39 -20.53
C LYS A 52 -37.82 21.85 -19.81
N PRO A 53 -37.03 22.76 -20.41
CA PRO A 53 -35.86 23.35 -19.76
C PRO A 53 -36.24 23.95 -18.40
N PRO A 54 -35.34 23.92 -17.39
CA PRO A 54 -35.57 24.63 -16.14
C PRO A 54 -35.78 26.12 -16.43
N ALA A 55 -36.83 26.72 -15.88
CA ALA A 55 -37.06 28.16 -16.00
C ALA A 55 -35.87 28.95 -15.43
N ASP A 56 -35.56 30.08 -16.05
CA ASP A 56 -34.49 30.97 -15.60
C ASP A 56 -34.62 31.29 -14.11
N ARG A 57 -33.52 31.08 -13.40
CA ARG A 57 -33.45 31.26 -11.95
C ARG A 57 -33.58 32.75 -11.64
N LYS A 58 -34.71 33.17 -11.06
CA LYS A 58 -34.87 34.53 -10.53
C LYS A 58 -33.72 34.84 -9.56
N THR A 59 -33.06 35.97 -9.79
CA THR A 59 -31.99 36.48 -8.93
C THR A 59 -32.50 36.63 -7.49
N PRO A 60 -31.71 36.24 -6.47
CA PRO A 60 -32.12 36.41 -5.08
C PRO A 60 -32.25 37.90 -4.75
N PRO A 61 -33.25 38.32 -3.95
CA PRO A 61 -33.35 39.70 -3.51
C PRO A 61 -32.16 40.08 -2.62
N ALA A 62 -31.67 41.30 -2.81
CA ALA A 62 -30.55 41.86 -2.06
C ALA A 62 -30.79 41.79 -0.54
N ARG A 63 -29.79 41.31 0.19
CA ARG A 63 -29.80 41.18 1.65
C ARG A 63 -29.91 42.56 2.29
N LYS A 64 -31.06 42.86 2.89
CA LYS A 64 -31.26 44.06 3.72
C LYS A 64 -30.26 44.08 4.87
N SER A 65 -29.54 45.19 5.02
CA SER A 65 -28.65 45.46 6.16
C SER A 65 -29.45 45.44 7.46
N ARG A 66 -29.01 44.62 8.42
CA ARG A 66 -29.63 44.56 9.74
C ARG A 66 -28.95 45.59 10.63
N LYS A 67 -29.75 46.52 11.16
CA LYS A 67 -29.38 47.59 12.11
C LYS A 67 -28.68 47.01 13.35
N THR A 68 -27.62 47.68 13.79
CA THR A 68 -26.93 47.49 15.07
C THR A 68 -27.81 47.91 16.26
N PRO A 69 -27.85 47.12 17.35
CA PRO A 69 -28.26 47.59 18.68
C PRO A 69 -27.03 47.97 19.55
N PRO A 70 -27.24 48.74 20.63
CA PRO A 70 -26.21 49.57 21.27
C PRO A 70 -25.31 48.83 22.28
N ALA A 71 -24.24 49.52 22.68
CA ALA A 71 -23.13 49.05 23.49
C ALA A 71 -23.35 49.07 25.02
N THR A 72 -22.48 48.30 25.71
CA THR A 72 -22.11 48.27 27.15
C THR A 72 -22.98 47.35 28.05
N LYS A 73 -22.46 46.57 29.02
CA LYS A 73 -21.28 46.69 29.90
C LYS A 73 -20.58 45.33 30.20
N SER A 74 -19.35 45.45 30.69
CA SER A 74 -18.31 44.44 30.97
C SER A 74 -18.57 43.46 32.12
N ARG A 75 -17.92 42.27 32.10
CA ARG A 75 -17.11 41.72 33.23
C ARG A 75 -16.31 40.43 32.89
N LYS A 76 -14.97 40.61 32.88
CA LYS A 76 -13.84 39.76 33.37
C LYS A 76 -13.79 38.23 33.11
N THR A 77 -12.75 37.81 32.37
CA THR A 77 -12.12 36.48 32.39
C THR A 77 -10.71 36.53 33.03
N PRO A 78 -10.33 35.56 33.88
CA PRO A 78 -8.93 35.25 34.20
C PRO A 78 -8.57 33.79 33.77
N PRO A 79 -7.30 33.31 33.87
CA PRO A 79 -6.36 33.29 32.75
C PRO A 79 -5.96 31.87 32.30
N ALA A 80 -5.47 31.78 31.05
CA ALA A 80 -4.85 30.59 30.48
C ALA A 80 -3.48 30.29 31.13
N THR A 81 -3.24 29.02 31.49
CA THR A 81 -1.97 28.54 32.01
C THR A 81 -1.19 27.76 30.95
N LYS A 82 -0.15 28.43 30.43
CA LYS A 82 1.22 27.97 30.06
C LYS A 82 1.43 26.51 29.60
N SER A 83 1.80 26.37 28.31
CA SER A 83 2.83 25.42 27.87
C SER A 83 4.17 26.17 27.73
N PRO A 84 5.31 25.62 28.17
CA PRO A 84 6.61 26.28 28.03
C PRO A 84 7.25 26.05 26.66
N ALA A 85 8.07 27.04 26.32
CA ALA A 85 8.68 27.36 25.05
C ALA A 85 9.89 26.49 24.66
N ALA A 86 10.20 26.50 23.36
CA ALA A 86 11.58 26.57 22.87
C ALA A 86 11.63 27.53 21.67
N GLN A 87 12.71 28.28 21.60
CA GLN A 87 12.82 29.64 21.05
C GLN A 87 13.04 29.70 19.53
N HIS A 88 12.36 30.67 18.92
CA HIS A 88 12.74 31.45 17.73
C HIS A 88 13.84 32.47 18.16
N GLN A 89 14.74 33.06 17.35
CA GLN A 89 14.79 33.60 15.97
C GLN A 89 16.13 34.41 15.86
N PRO A 90 16.41 35.35 14.91
CA PRO A 90 15.81 35.73 13.60
C PRO A 90 16.92 35.87 12.49
N THR A 91 16.76 36.32 11.24
CA THR A 91 16.14 37.54 10.67
C THR A 91 16.07 37.50 9.13
N SER A 92 14.92 37.95 8.60
CA SER A 92 14.67 38.87 7.44
C SER A 92 15.32 38.62 6.05
N SER A 93 14.76 39.00 4.89
CA SER A 93 13.61 39.85 4.50
C SER A 93 13.09 39.46 3.09
N HIS A 94 11.85 39.85 2.78
CA HIS A 94 11.19 39.79 1.46
C HIS A 94 11.64 40.92 0.52
N ASN A 95 11.71 40.66 -0.79
CA ASN A 95 10.77 41.19 -1.80
C ASN A 95 11.03 40.64 -3.22
N GLN A 96 9.94 40.26 -3.91
CA GLN A 96 9.85 39.87 -5.34
C GLN A 96 9.69 41.14 -6.24
N PRO A 97 9.33 41.10 -7.57
CA PRO A 97 9.16 40.00 -8.55
C PRO A 97 9.69 40.25 -9.99
N ALA A 98 9.59 39.21 -10.86
CA ALA A 98 9.01 39.21 -12.22
C ALA A 98 9.85 38.65 -13.41
N SER A 99 9.11 37.95 -14.28
CA SER A 99 9.30 37.58 -15.71
C SER A 99 10.23 36.42 -16.14
N GLU A 100 9.60 35.42 -16.77
CA GLU A 100 10.11 34.35 -17.65
C GLU A 100 10.60 34.90 -19.03
N PRO A 101 10.91 34.10 -20.10
CA PRO A 101 11.38 32.70 -20.26
C PRO A 101 12.51 32.50 -21.34
N HIS A 102 12.95 31.24 -21.52
CA HIS A 102 13.70 30.65 -22.68
C HIS A 102 15.21 30.99 -22.77
N THR A 103 16.17 30.15 -23.19
CA THR A 103 16.26 28.98 -24.09
C THR A 103 17.54 28.18 -23.77
N MET A 104 17.67 26.96 -24.30
CA MET A 104 18.86 26.09 -24.24
C MET A 104 20.10 26.74 -24.88
N ASP A 105 21.31 26.42 -24.38
CA ASP A 105 22.34 25.85 -25.27
C ASP A 105 23.44 25.09 -24.49
N HIS A 106 23.91 24.02 -25.12
CA HIS A 106 25.06 23.22 -24.71
C HIS A 106 26.32 23.80 -25.34
N THR A 107 27.41 23.96 -24.59
CA THR A 107 28.71 24.24 -25.22
C THR A 107 29.84 23.53 -24.48
N TYR A 108 30.54 22.68 -25.23
CA TYR A 108 31.80 22.03 -24.88
C TYR A 108 32.92 23.09 -24.83
N PHE A 109 33.82 22.97 -23.86
CA PHE A 109 35.06 23.75 -23.81
C PHE A 109 36.27 22.82 -23.75
N THR A 110 37.02 22.77 -24.85
CA THR A 110 38.39 22.24 -24.97
C THR A 110 39.37 23.41 -24.91
N PRO A 111 40.42 23.38 -24.07
CA PRO A 111 41.49 24.38 -24.12
C PRO A 111 42.52 24.01 -25.19
N GLN A 112 42.75 24.92 -26.15
CA GLN A 112 43.96 24.96 -26.98
C GLN A 112 44.85 26.10 -26.48
N THR A 113 46.14 25.83 -26.30
CA THR A 113 47.18 26.83 -26.06
C THR A 113 47.97 27.08 -27.35
N PRO A 114 48.35 28.33 -27.68
CA PRO A 114 48.97 28.70 -28.96
C PRO A 114 50.50 28.69 -28.90
N VAL A 115 51.14 28.44 -30.04
CA VAL A 115 52.55 28.81 -30.28
C VAL A 115 52.72 29.38 -31.68
N THR A 116 53.23 30.61 -31.73
CA THR A 116 53.71 31.40 -32.87
C THR A 116 55.16 31.79 -32.47
N THR A 117 56.22 31.87 -33.27
CA THR A 117 56.45 32.04 -34.72
C THR A 117 57.97 31.92 -35.00
N ALA A 118 58.33 31.50 -36.23
CA ALA A 118 59.49 31.88 -37.07
C ALA A 118 60.95 31.65 -36.54
N THR A 119 61.92 31.16 -37.31
CA THR A 119 62.43 31.68 -38.61
C THR A 119 63.16 30.65 -39.51
N VAL A 120 63.17 31.01 -40.79
CA VAL A 120 63.58 30.45 -42.11
C VAL A 120 65.06 30.01 -42.36
N SER A 121 65.20 29.03 -43.29
CA SER A 121 66.32 28.60 -44.20
C SER A 121 67.59 27.97 -43.58
N THR A 122 68.20 26.88 -44.08
CA THR A 122 68.59 26.49 -45.46
C THR A 122 68.83 24.97 -45.62
N ASP A 123 68.63 24.48 -46.85
CA ASP A 123 69.35 23.42 -47.59
C ASP A 123 69.50 21.96 -47.09
N SER A 124 69.07 21.05 -47.98
CA SER A 124 69.77 19.84 -48.48
C SER A 124 70.45 18.94 -47.43
N GLU A 125 70.04 17.69 -47.20
CA GLU A 125 70.17 16.58 -48.14
C GLU A 125 69.19 15.43 -47.79
N LEU A 126 68.50 14.95 -48.83
CA LEU A 126 67.89 13.63 -48.86
C LEU A 126 69.00 12.57 -48.93
N SER A 127 69.12 11.73 -47.90
CA SER A 127 69.69 10.39 -48.04
C SER A 127 68.56 9.38 -47.93
N GLU A 128 68.09 8.94 -49.09
CA GLU A 128 67.22 7.79 -49.25
C GLU A 128 67.95 6.51 -48.80
N HIS A 129 67.28 5.71 -47.96
CA HIS A 129 67.53 4.28 -47.91
C HIS A 129 66.27 3.53 -48.34
N ASN A 130 66.13 3.39 -49.65
CA ASN A 130 65.56 2.21 -50.32
C ASN A 130 66.67 1.13 -50.29
N TYR A 131 66.49 -0.18 -50.15
CA TYR A 131 65.43 -1.10 -50.58
C TYR A 131 65.72 -2.44 -49.86
N CYS A 132 64.73 -3.19 -49.38
CA CYS A 132 64.71 -4.66 -49.60
C CYS A 132 63.38 -5.26 -49.11
N GLY A 133 62.52 -5.59 -50.06
CA GLY A 133 61.68 -6.77 -49.90
C GLY A 133 62.53 -7.99 -50.18
N GLN A 134 62.79 -8.79 -49.15
CA GLN A 134 62.88 -10.25 -49.18
C GLN A 134 63.08 -10.74 -47.75
N GLU A 135 62.50 -11.90 -47.48
CA GLU A 135 62.35 -12.56 -46.20
C GLU A 135 63.68 -12.62 -45.42
N GLN A 136 63.80 -11.82 -44.35
CA GLN A 136 64.55 -12.22 -43.15
C GLN A 136 64.21 -11.31 -41.96
N GLU A 137 63.88 -12.01 -40.89
CA GLU A 137 63.29 -11.56 -39.65
C GLU A 137 64.33 -10.84 -38.78
N THR A 138 64.46 -9.53 -38.90
CA THR A 138 65.20 -8.72 -37.90
C THR A 138 64.32 -7.60 -37.38
N VAL A 139 63.54 -7.93 -36.36
CA VAL A 139 62.77 -6.94 -35.59
C VAL A 139 63.77 -5.98 -34.95
N CYS A 140 63.70 -4.68 -35.29
CA CYS A 140 64.50 -3.65 -34.63
C CYS A 140 64.38 -3.79 -33.10
N ARG A 141 65.52 -3.76 -32.39
CA ARG A 141 65.61 -4.00 -30.94
C ARG A 141 64.66 -3.10 -30.12
N ASN A 142 64.40 -1.88 -30.60
CA ASN A 142 63.43 -0.97 -30.00
C ASN A 142 61.98 -1.41 -30.24
N CYS A 143 61.65 -1.90 -31.44
CA CYS A 143 60.34 -2.47 -31.73
C CYS A 143 60.05 -3.74 -30.92
N GLN A 144 61.09 -4.54 -30.63
CA GLN A 144 60.96 -5.74 -29.81
C GLN A 144 60.72 -5.40 -28.33
N LYS A 145 61.48 -4.44 -27.78
CA LYS A 145 61.25 -3.90 -26.42
C LYS A 145 59.85 -3.29 -26.27
N LEU A 146 59.42 -2.49 -27.24
CA LEU A 146 58.07 -1.89 -27.22
C LEU A 146 56.95 -2.93 -27.35
N ARG A 147 57.18 -4.03 -28.08
CA ARG A 147 56.23 -5.15 -28.14
C ARG A 147 56.16 -5.92 -26.82
N GLU A 148 57.29 -6.14 -26.17
CA GLU A 148 57.35 -6.77 -24.84
C GLU A 148 56.68 -5.91 -23.75
N GLU A 149 56.97 -4.60 -23.73
CA GLU A 149 56.29 -3.66 -22.83
C GLU A 149 54.78 -3.61 -23.08
N ASN A 150 54.35 -3.55 -24.36
CA ASN A 150 52.92 -3.60 -24.69
C ASN A 150 52.27 -4.93 -24.27
N SER A 151 52.97 -6.05 -24.41
CA SER A 151 52.50 -7.36 -23.95
C SER A 151 52.35 -7.40 -22.42
N ASN A 152 53.34 -6.87 -21.69
CA ASN A 152 53.32 -6.80 -20.23
C ASN A 152 52.26 -5.82 -19.70
N LEU A 153 52.09 -4.66 -20.33
CA LEU A 153 51.05 -3.70 -19.98
C LEU A 153 49.65 -4.27 -20.26
N LYS A 154 49.47 -4.99 -21.37
CA LYS A 154 48.21 -5.70 -21.66
C LYS A 154 47.91 -6.79 -20.62
N LYS A 155 48.91 -7.57 -20.19
CA LYS A 155 48.74 -8.54 -19.10
C LYS A 155 48.35 -7.87 -17.78
N LYS A 156 49.04 -6.80 -17.37
CA LYS A 156 48.70 -6.02 -16.16
C LYS A 156 47.30 -5.38 -16.25
N LEU A 157 46.90 -4.93 -17.43
CA LEU A 157 45.57 -4.39 -17.67
C LEU A 157 44.49 -5.49 -17.55
N GLU A 158 44.72 -6.68 -18.09
CA GLU A 158 43.80 -7.82 -17.97
C GLU A 158 43.74 -8.37 -16.55
N GLU A 159 44.86 -8.45 -15.83
CA GLU A 159 44.90 -8.81 -14.40
C GLU A 159 44.19 -7.76 -13.53
N GLY A 160 44.40 -6.47 -13.81
CA GLY A 160 43.73 -5.35 -13.16
C GLY A 160 42.23 -5.34 -13.44
N LYS A 161 41.81 -5.60 -14.69
CA LYS A 161 40.40 -5.78 -15.07
C LYS A 161 39.79 -6.99 -14.39
N ARG A 162 40.49 -8.13 -14.29
CA ARG A 162 40.00 -9.34 -13.61
C ARG A 162 39.79 -9.09 -12.13
N GLY A 163 40.74 -8.44 -11.46
CA GLY A 163 40.63 -8.02 -10.06
C GLY A 163 39.56 -6.94 -9.83
N HIS A 164 39.34 -6.04 -10.79
CA HIS A 164 38.28 -5.02 -10.71
C HIS A 164 36.90 -5.64 -10.97
N VAL A 165 36.76 -6.59 -11.89
CA VAL A 165 35.52 -7.34 -12.16
C VAL A 165 35.16 -8.24 -10.97
N GLU A 166 36.13 -8.89 -10.32
CA GLU A 166 35.89 -9.67 -9.09
C GLU A 166 35.46 -8.77 -7.92
N LYS A 167 36.06 -7.59 -7.76
CA LYS A 167 35.68 -6.63 -6.70
C LYS A 167 34.37 -5.89 -6.97
N THR A 168 34.00 -5.66 -8.24
CA THR A 168 32.75 -4.98 -8.62
C THR A 168 31.55 -5.93 -8.76
N ASN A 169 31.77 -7.24 -8.95
CA ASN A 169 30.71 -8.26 -8.94
C ASN A 169 30.32 -8.78 -7.54
N MET A 170 31.01 -8.38 -6.47
CA MET A 170 30.54 -8.62 -5.09
C MET A 170 29.49 -7.58 -4.68
N LYS A 171 28.39 -7.48 -5.45
CA LYS A 171 27.12 -7.11 -4.81
C LYS A 171 26.78 -8.27 -3.87
N PRO A 172 26.48 -8.04 -2.58
CA PRO A 172 26.08 -9.12 -1.69
C PRO A 172 24.96 -9.91 -2.40
N LYS A 173 25.12 -11.23 -2.51
CA LYS A 173 24.06 -12.08 -3.07
C LYS A 173 22.77 -11.71 -2.33
N ALA A 174 21.64 -11.56 -3.03
CA ALA A 174 20.38 -11.09 -2.43
C ALA A 174 20.01 -11.83 -1.12
N THR A 175 20.43 -13.09 -0.99
CA THR A 175 20.37 -13.92 0.21
C THR A 175 21.08 -13.29 1.43
N GLU A 176 22.30 -12.76 1.29
CA GLU A 176 23.04 -12.08 2.37
C GLU A 176 22.35 -10.79 2.82
N LEU A 177 21.65 -10.10 1.91
CA LEU A 177 20.94 -8.88 2.26
C LEU A 177 19.69 -9.19 3.08
N ILE A 178 18.94 -10.24 2.73
CA ILE A 178 17.71 -10.63 3.42
C ILE A 178 18.03 -11.11 4.84
N ASP A 179 19.13 -11.85 5.02
CA ASP A 179 19.60 -12.26 6.34
C ASP A 179 19.92 -11.05 7.24
N ARG A 180 20.25 -9.87 6.69
CA ARG A 180 20.39 -8.65 7.50
C ARG A 180 19.07 -8.20 8.10
N PHE A 181 17.93 -8.46 7.46
CA PHE A 181 16.59 -8.08 7.95
C PHE A 181 15.98 -9.10 8.91
N VAL A 182 16.46 -10.36 8.90
CA VAL A 182 15.97 -11.43 9.79
C VAL A 182 17.08 -12.04 10.66
N GLY A 183 18.23 -11.38 10.75
CA GLY A 183 19.44 -11.91 11.41
C GLY A 183 19.41 -11.94 12.94
N SER A 184 18.43 -11.32 13.59
CA SER A 184 18.20 -11.42 15.04
C SER A 184 16.71 -11.35 15.37
N ASP A 185 16.30 -11.82 16.54
CA ASP A 185 14.89 -11.80 16.98
C ASP A 185 14.30 -10.39 16.95
N LYS A 186 15.07 -9.40 17.40
CA LYS A 186 14.69 -7.98 17.32
C LYS A 186 14.38 -7.57 15.89
N LYS A 187 15.22 -7.95 14.93
CA LYS A 187 15.00 -7.59 13.52
C LYS A 187 13.82 -8.35 12.92
N VAL A 188 13.64 -9.64 13.24
CA VAL A 188 12.45 -10.40 12.83
C VAL A 188 11.18 -9.72 13.34
N CYS A 189 11.13 -9.33 14.61
CA CYS A 189 10.01 -8.61 15.22
C CYS A 189 9.75 -7.26 14.56
N GLN A 190 10.80 -6.46 14.35
CA GLN A 190 10.68 -5.15 13.73
C GLN A 190 10.24 -5.23 12.26
N ASN A 191 10.77 -6.19 11.50
CA ASN A 191 10.59 -6.24 10.06
C ASN A 191 9.44 -7.13 9.61
N THR A 192 9.11 -8.22 10.32
CA THR A 192 8.08 -9.19 9.87
C THR A 192 6.83 -9.18 10.75
N GLY A 193 6.94 -8.72 11.98
CA GLY A 193 5.87 -8.75 12.97
C GLY A 193 5.79 -10.04 13.80
N LEU A 194 6.64 -11.03 13.50
CA LEU A 194 6.78 -12.25 14.29
C LEU A 194 7.71 -12.03 15.48
N GLN A 195 7.50 -12.75 16.58
CA GLN A 195 8.19 -12.43 17.84
C GLN A 195 9.71 -12.64 17.79
N ASN A 196 10.15 -13.67 17.08
CA ASN A 196 11.53 -14.14 17.05
C ASN A 196 11.76 -15.01 15.79
N LYS A 197 13.01 -15.45 15.57
CA LYS A 197 13.37 -16.32 14.45
C LYS A 197 12.61 -17.64 14.45
N GLU A 198 12.44 -18.26 15.61
CA GLU A 198 11.74 -19.53 15.75
C GLU A 198 10.29 -19.44 15.23
N ALA A 199 9.59 -18.35 15.52
CA ALA A 199 8.25 -18.11 15.00
C ALA A 199 8.24 -17.95 13.47
N LEU A 200 9.26 -17.30 12.89
CA LEU A 200 9.42 -17.18 11.43
C LEU A 200 9.69 -18.53 10.78
N ASP A 201 10.59 -19.32 11.34
CA ASP A 201 10.94 -20.63 10.80
C ASP A 201 9.78 -21.63 10.97
N SER A 202 9.05 -21.56 12.08
CA SER A 202 7.83 -22.37 12.30
C SER A 202 6.72 -22.03 11.31
N LEU A 203 6.47 -20.74 11.08
CA LEU A 203 5.50 -20.30 10.06
C LEU A 203 5.93 -20.74 8.66
N TYR A 204 7.22 -20.63 8.33
CA TYR A 204 7.72 -21.06 7.03
C TYR A 204 7.54 -22.59 6.86
N LYS A 205 7.91 -23.37 7.87
CA LYS A 205 7.77 -24.83 7.90
C LYS A 205 6.31 -25.27 7.72
N SER A 206 5.36 -24.55 8.30
CA SER A 206 3.92 -24.88 8.16
C SER A 206 3.40 -24.66 6.73
N VAL A 207 3.98 -23.71 5.98
CA VAL A 207 3.55 -23.39 4.61
C VAL A 207 4.40 -24.04 3.52
N GLU A 208 5.63 -24.45 3.80
CA GLU A 208 6.63 -24.90 2.83
C GLU A 208 6.09 -25.93 1.81
N LYS A 209 5.49 -27.01 2.30
CA LYS A 209 4.90 -28.06 1.45
C LYS A 209 3.80 -27.51 0.53
N LYS A 210 2.97 -26.59 1.02
CA LYS A 210 1.87 -25.97 0.25
C LYS A 210 2.41 -24.97 -0.78
N VAL A 211 3.43 -24.19 -0.40
CA VAL A 211 4.06 -23.18 -1.27
C VAL A 211 4.77 -23.81 -2.47
N SER A 212 5.31 -25.02 -2.34
CA SER A 212 5.90 -25.77 -3.46
C SER A 212 4.95 -25.98 -4.66
N LYS A 213 3.63 -25.97 -4.39
CA LYS A 213 2.56 -26.13 -5.37
C LYS A 213 1.90 -24.80 -5.76
N LEU A 214 2.26 -23.70 -5.09
CA LEU A 214 1.67 -22.38 -5.30
C LEU A 214 2.03 -21.84 -6.68
N ARG A 215 1.03 -21.35 -7.39
CA ARG A 215 1.19 -20.69 -8.70
C ARG A 215 0.98 -19.21 -8.53
N TYR A 216 1.82 -18.39 -9.14
CA TYR A 216 1.62 -16.94 -9.10
C TYR A 216 0.28 -16.56 -9.73
N TRP A 217 -0.31 -15.54 -9.12
CA TRP A 217 -1.45 -14.79 -9.63
C TRP A 217 -1.22 -14.36 -11.08
N ARG A 218 -2.23 -14.60 -11.92
CA ARG A 218 -2.20 -14.30 -13.36
C ARG A 218 -3.18 -13.20 -13.78
N GLY A 219 -3.77 -12.49 -12.82
CA GLY A 219 -4.81 -11.50 -13.09
C GLY A 219 -6.22 -12.11 -13.10
N THR A 220 -7.20 -11.21 -13.08
CA THR A 220 -8.64 -11.52 -13.00
C THR A 220 -9.17 -12.23 -14.26
N HIS A 221 -8.56 -11.99 -15.43
CA HIS A 221 -9.01 -12.55 -16.72
C HIS A 221 -8.47 -13.96 -17.04
N ALA A 222 -7.66 -14.56 -16.15
CA ALA A 222 -7.06 -15.87 -16.40
C ALA A 222 -7.90 -17.07 -15.89
N VAL A 223 -9.12 -16.81 -15.41
CA VAL A 223 -10.02 -17.84 -14.88
C VAL A 223 -10.97 -18.29 -16.00
N HIS A 224 -10.96 -19.60 -16.28
CA HIS A 224 -11.73 -20.32 -17.31
C HIS A 224 -11.06 -20.56 -18.68
N MET A 225 -9.80 -21.01 -18.69
CA MET A 225 -9.47 -22.05 -19.67
C MET A 225 -10.10 -23.34 -19.15
N LYS A 226 -11.22 -23.78 -19.75
CA LYS A 226 -11.75 -25.14 -19.56
C LYS A 226 -10.55 -26.09 -19.67
N LYS A 227 -10.31 -26.90 -18.63
CA LYS A 227 -9.31 -27.96 -18.70
C LYS A 227 -9.75 -28.93 -19.80
N GLY A 228 -9.38 -28.67 -21.05
CA GLY A 228 -9.29 -29.74 -22.04
C GLY A 228 -8.41 -30.81 -21.42
N VAL A 229 -8.88 -32.05 -21.42
CA VAL A 229 -8.10 -33.21 -20.96
C VAL A 229 -6.88 -33.30 -21.84
N ARG A 230 -5.78 -32.66 -21.42
CA ARG A 230 -4.51 -32.76 -22.11
C ARG A 230 -3.94 -34.13 -21.76
N LYS A 231 -4.16 -35.08 -22.66
CA LYS A 231 -3.57 -36.43 -22.61
C LYS A 231 -2.07 -36.31 -22.88
N PHE A 232 -1.30 -36.00 -21.85
CA PHE A 232 0.15 -36.21 -21.89
C PHE A 232 0.44 -37.55 -21.20
N SER A 233 1.18 -38.44 -21.86
CA SER A 233 1.62 -39.73 -21.25
C SER A 233 2.58 -39.52 -20.08
N GLN A 234 3.23 -38.35 -20.01
CA GLN A 234 4.04 -37.90 -18.90
C GLN A 234 3.72 -36.43 -18.59
N SER A 235 3.76 -36.04 -17.32
CA SER A 235 3.62 -34.62 -16.96
C SER A 235 4.72 -33.81 -17.66
N PRO A 236 4.39 -32.78 -18.45
CA PRO A 236 5.41 -31.95 -19.08
C PRO A 236 6.39 -31.44 -18.01
N LYS A 237 7.71 -31.53 -18.29
CA LYS A 237 8.71 -30.84 -17.46
C LYS A 237 8.23 -29.40 -17.26
N LYS A 238 8.25 -28.90 -16.01
CA LYS A 238 7.75 -27.54 -15.68
C LYS A 238 8.45 -26.51 -16.58
N SER A 239 7.81 -26.16 -17.70
CA SER A 239 8.33 -25.22 -18.67
C SER A 239 7.97 -23.81 -18.21
N GLY A 240 8.95 -23.12 -17.63
CA GLY A 240 8.80 -21.73 -17.21
C GLY A 240 10.08 -21.23 -16.54
N PRO A 241 10.28 -19.90 -16.49
CA PRO A 241 11.40 -19.31 -15.78
C PRO A 241 11.45 -19.82 -14.33
N THR A 242 12.65 -20.15 -13.86
CA THR A 242 12.87 -20.48 -12.45
C THR A 242 12.47 -19.30 -11.57
N ARG A 243 11.98 -19.59 -10.35
CA ARG A 243 11.64 -18.53 -9.41
C ARG A 243 12.93 -17.80 -9.02
N LYS A 244 12.90 -16.47 -9.11
CA LYS A 244 14.06 -15.63 -8.78
C LYS A 244 14.30 -15.56 -7.27
N LEU A 245 13.24 -15.67 -6.48
CA LEU A 245 13.28 -15.74 -5.02
C LEU A 245 12.87 -17.14 -4.58
N SER A 246 13.47 -17.62 -3.50
CA SER A 246 13.00 -18.77 -2.75
C SER A 246 11.65 -18.47 -2.09
N SER A 247 10.91 -19.52 -1.75
CA SER A 247 9.64 -19.41 -1.01
C SER A 247 9.81 -18.71 0.34
N ARG A 248 10.96 -18.87 1.01
CA ARG A 248 11.24 -18.21 2.29
C ARG A 248 11.43 -16.71 2.11
N GLU A 249 12.17 -16.30 1.07
CA GLU A 249 12.36 -14.88 0.74
C GLU A 249 11.05 -14.20 0.34
N GLU A 250 10.20 -14.89 -0.44
CA GLU A 250 8.86 -14.38 -0.79
C GLU A 250 7.97 -14.19 0.45
N LEU A 251 8.00 -15.12 1.41
CA LEU A 251 7.30 -14.97 2.68
C LEU A 251 7.80 -13.74 3.45
N ILE A 252 9.13 -13.59 3.58
CA ILE A 252 9.73 -12.44 4.27
C ILE A 252 9.34 -11.13 3.59
N LEU A 253 9.34 -11.07 2.26
CA LEU A 253 8.92 -9.89 1.49
C LEU A 253 7.48 -9.49 1.86
N VAL A 254 6.56 -10.45 1.90
CA VAL A 254 5.15 -10.20 2.21
C VAL A 254 4.97 -9.77 3.66
N LEU A 255 5.62 -10.43 4.61
CA LEU A 255 5.58 -10.04 6.02
C LEU A 255 6.15 -8.64 6.22
N MET A 256 7.27 -8.30 5.56
CA MET A 256 7.85 -6.95 5.56
C MET A 256 6.89 -5.91 5.01
N ARG A 257 6.21 -6.22 3.91
CA ARG A 257 5.18 -5.34 3.35
C ARG A 257 4.09 -5.01 4.38
N LEU A 258 3.55 -6.02 5.07
CA LEU A 258 2.46 -5.83 6.03
C LEU A 258 2.94 -5.12 7.29
N ARG A 259 4.08 -5.55 7.84
CA ARG A 259 4.61 -5.02 9.09
C ARG A 259 5.11 -3.59 8.97
N LEU A 260 5.86 -3.28 7.92
CA LEU A 260 6.49 -1.97 7.72
C LEU A 260 5.65 -1.02 6.87
N GLY A 261 4.64 -1.54 6.15
CA GLY A 261 3.79 -0.74 5.25
C GLY A 261 4.55 -0.16 4.06
N VAL A 262 5.68 -0.75 3.67
CA VAL A 262 6.58 -0.24 2.62
C VAL A 262 6.02 -0.43 1.22
N THR A 263 6.41 0.47 0.30
CA THR A 263 5.97 0.45 -1.09
C THR A 263 6.57 -0.72 -1.86
N ASN A 264 5.93 -1.11 -2.97
CA ASN A 264 6.49 -2.11 -3.87
C ASN A 264 7.86 -1.70 -4.40
N THR A 265 8.07 -0.42 -4.68
CA THR A 265 9.35 0.11 -5.19
C THR A 265 10.50 -0.22 -4.24
N LEU A 266 10.36 0.12 -2.95
CA LEU A 266 11.41 -0.17 -1.97
C LEU A 266 11.65 -1.68 -1.80
N LEU A 267 10.59 -2.49 -1.80
CA LEU A 267 10.73 -3.95 -1.77
C LEU A 267 11.44 -4.49 -3.02
N CYS A 268 11.23 -3.88 -4.19
CA CYS A 268 11.94 -4.28 -5.41
C CYS A 268 13.44 -4.02 -5.29
N ASP A 269 13.83 -2.88 -4.74
CA ASP A 269 15.23 -2.51 -4.53
C ASP A 269 15.90 -3.45 -3.52
N ILE A 270 15.22 -3.75 -2.40
CA ILE A 270 15.72 -4.66 -1.37
C ILE A 270 15.89 -6.09 -1.92
N PHE A 271 14.89 -6.62 -2.61
CA PHE A 271 14.90 -8.01 -3.07
C PHE A 271 15.50 -8.20 -4.49
N GLY A 272 15.92 -7.11 -5.14
CA GLY A 272 16.49 -7.15 -6.49
C GLY A 272 15.52 -7.69 -7.54
N ILE A 273 14.22 -7.42 -7.42
CA ILE A 273 13.16 -7.94 -8.32
C ILE A 273 12.44 -6.81 -9.06
N SER A 274 11.72 -7.13 -10.14
CA SER A 274 10.89 -6.13 -10.83
C SER A 274 9.58 -5.85 -10.08
N GLN A 275 9.01 -4.65 -10.28
CA GLN A 275 7.70 -4.29 -9.72
C GLN A 275 6.59 -5.28 -10.09
N GLY A 276 6.62 -5.78 -11.33
CA GLY A 276 5.66 -6.80 -11.79
C GLY A 276 5.78 -8.12 -11.02
N LEU A 277 7.01 -8.57 -10.70
CA LEU A 277 7.22 -9.78 -9.90
C LEU A 277 6.82 -9.54 -8.44
N CYS A 278 7.20 -8.40 -7.84
CA CYS A 278 6.79 -8.03 -6.48
C CYS A 278 5.27 -8.02 -6.34
N SER A 279 4.56 -7.39 -7.29
CA SER A 279 3.10 -7.38 -7.33
C SER A 279 2.51 -8.79 -7.43
N LYS A 280 3.05 -9.65 -8.30
CA LYS A 280 2.60 -11.06 -8.40
C LYS A 280 2.81 -11.81 -7.09
N ILE A 281 3.97 -11.67 -6.44
CA ILE A 281 4.25 -12.31 -5.15
C ILE A 281 3.20 -11.86 -4.12
N VAL A 282 3.03 -10.55 -3.93
CA VAL A 282 2.08 -9.98 -2.96
C VAL A 282 0.64 -10.48 -3.21
N ASN A 283 0.15 -10.38 -4.44
CA ASN A 283 -1.20 -10.82 -4.81
C ASN A 283 -1.41 -12.34 -4.71
N THR A 284 -0.34 -13.13 -4.74
CA THR A 284 -0.43 -14.59 -4.59
C THR A 284 -0.38 -15.00 -3.13
N TRP A 285 0.55 -14.41 -2.38
CA TRP A 285 0.86 -14.82 -1.02
C TRP A 285 -0.15 -14.33 -0.01
N ILE A 286 -0.74 -13.14 -0.19
CA ILE A 286 -1.71 -12.62 0.77
C ILE A 286 -2.93 -13.55 0.89
N PRO A 287 -3.67 -13.89 -0.18
CA PRO A 287 -4.81 -14.81 -0.05
C PRO A 287 -4.41 -16.20 0.44
N PHE A 288 -3.25 -16.70 0.00
CA PHE A 288 -2.70 -17.98 0.44
C PHE A 288 -2.41 -17.99 1.95
N LEU A 289 -1.73 -16.97 2.45
CA LEU A 289 -1.33 -16.87 3.85
C LEU A 289 -2.56 -16.60 4.74
N ALA A 290 -3.51 -15.78 4.29
CA ALA A 290 -4.78 -15.57 4.97
C ALA A 290 -5.55 -16.90 5.11
N SER A 291 -5.68 -17.67 4.03
CA SER A 291 -6.32 -18.99 4.07
C SER A 291 -5.60 -19.96 5.01
N HIS A 292 -4.26 -19.93 5.06
CA HIS A 292 -3.48 -20.78 5.94
C HIS A 292 -3.62 -20.40 7.43
N LEU A 293 -3.67 -19.10 7.74
CA LEU A 293 -3.67 -18.58 9.10
C LEU A 293 -5.08 -18.34 9.67
N LYS A 294 -6.13 -18.41 8.85
CA LYS A 294 -7.51 -18.11 9.27
C LYS A 294 -7.95 -18.93 10.49
N SER A 295 -7.49 -20.17 10.63
CA SER A 295 -7.82 -21.03 11.78
C SER A 295 -7.28 -20.52 13.13
N LEU A 296 -6.35 -19.56 13.14
CA LEU A 296 -5.87 -18.90 14.36
C LEU A 296 -6.87 -17.84 14.88
N ILE A 297 -7.92 -17.55 14.12
CA ILE A 297 -9.04 -16.68 14.49
C ILE A 297 -10.27 -17.56 14.52
N PHE A 298 -10.59 -18.06 15.71
CA PHE A 298 -11.71 -18.97 15.91
C PHE A 298 -12.57 -18.49 17.07
N TRP A 299 -13.84 -18.85 17.02
CA TRP A 299 -14.79 -18.64 18.11
C TRP A 299 -14.64 -19.80 19.11
N PRO A 300 -14.04 -19.60 20.29
CA PRO A 300 -13.81 -20.71 21.24
C PRO A 300 -15.11 -21.17 21.87
N ALA A 301 -15.17 -22.39 22.42
CA ALA A 301 -16.32 -22.83 23.20
C ALA A 301 -16.53 -21.96 24.45
N LYS A 302 -17.78 -21.87 24.94
CA LYS A 302 -18.14 -21.01 26.08
C LYS A 302 -17.38 -21.43 27.33
N GLU A 303 -17.29 -22.72 27.58
CA GLU A 303 -16.59 -23.32 28.71
C GLU A 303 -15.11 -22.94 28.71
N THR A 304 -14.46 -22.94 27.54
CA THR A 304 -13.07 -22.52 27.38
C THR A 304 -12.87 -21.05 27.73
N ILE A 305 -13.81 -20.18 27.34
CA ILE A 305 -13.76 -18.75 27.69
C ILE A 305 -13.91 -18.56 29.20
N LEU A 306 -14.85 -19.24 29.84
CA LEU A 306 -15.09 -19.14 31.27
C LEU A 306 -13.89 -19.66 32.08
N GLN A 307 -13.29 -20.78 31.66
CA GLN A 307 -12.12 -21.37 32.32
C GLN A 307 -10.89 -20.44 32.27
N HIS A 308 -10.71 -19.69 31.19
CA HIS A 308 -9.57 -18.79 30.99
C HIS A 308 -9.95 -17.31 31.18
N MET A 309 -11.07 -17.05 31.87
CA MET A 309 -11.55 -15.69 32.09
C MET A 309 -10.66 -14.98 33.11
N PRO A 310 -10.11 -13.79 32.79
CA PRO A 310 -9.31 -13.05 33.76
C PRO A 310 -10.13 -12.75 35.04
N PRO A 311 -9.62 -13.03 36.25
CA PRO A 311 -10.40 -12.99 37.48
C PRO A 311 -11.09 -11.65 37.74
N GLY A 312 -10.42 -10.54 37.43
CA GLY A 312 -11.00 -9.20 37.58
C GLY A 312 -12.19 -8.93 36.64
N LEU A 313 -12.18 -9.55 35.45
CA LEU A 313 -13.25 -9.42 34.48
C LEU A 313 -14.40 -10.39 34.78
N GLY A 314 -14.08 -11.63 35.16
CA GLY A 314 -15.09 -12.65 35.48
C GLY A 314 -15.89 -12.38 36.75
N LYS A 315 -15.30 -11.73 37.76
CA LYS A 315 -16.07 -11.24 38.92
C LYS A 315 -17.16 -10.24 38.54
N LYS A 316 -16.96 -9.50 37.45
CA LYS A 316 -17.90 -8.44 37.02
C LYS A 316 -18.87 -8.92 35.95
N TYR A 317 -18.37 -9.69 35.00
CA TYR A 317 -19.13 -10.20 33.86
C TYR A 317 -18.92 -11.72 33.77
N PRO A 318 -19.56 -12.49 34.66
CA PRO A 318 -19.32 -13.94 34.76
C PRO A 318 -19.68 -14.69 33.48
N GLN A 319 -20.60 -14.14 32.68
CA GLN A 319 -21.06 -14.72 31.41
C GLN A 319 -20.47 -14.00 30.18
N LEU A 320 -19.38 -13.25 30.34
CA LEU A 320 -18.77 -12.51 29.23
C LEU A 320 -18.25 -13.45 28.15
N ARG A 321 -18.83 -13.33 26.95
CA ARG A 321 -18.42 -14.11 25.79
C ARG A 321 -17.29 -13.44 25.02
N CYS A 322 -17.52 -12.19 24.65
CA CYS A 322 -16.54 -11.36 23.96
C CYS A 322 -16.89 -9.87 24.10
N THR A 323 -15.93 -9.03 23.73
CA THR A 323 -16.14 -7.62 23.46
C THR A 323 -16.05 -7.39 21.96
N ILE A 324 -16.98 -6.61 21.41
CA ILE A 324 -16.98 -6.22 20.00
C ILE A 324 -16.63 -4.74 19.81
N ASP A 325 -15.99 -4.42 18.70
CA ASP A 325 -15.72 -3.06 18.26
C ASP A 325 -15.72 -2.95 16.74
N CYS A 326 -16.05 -1.76 16.22
CA CYS A 326 -15.89 -1.46 14.80
C CYS A 326 -14.58 -0.70 14.57
N THR A 327 -13.64 -1.34 13.87
CA THR A 327 -12.36 -0.71 13.52
C THR A 327 -12.35 -0.24 12.07
N GLU A 328 -11.77 0.94 11.84
CA GLU A 328 -11.64 1.53 10.51
C GLU A 328 -10.19 1.58 10.06
N ILE A 329 -9.97 1.30 8.77
CA ILE A 329 -8.70 1.39 8.05
C ILE A 329 -8.85 2.44 6.95
N PHE A 330 -7.91 3.37 6.86
CA PHE A 330 -7.94 4.43 5.85
C PHE A 330 -7.63 3.85 4.48
N ILE A 331 -8.40 4.24 3.47
CA ILE A 331 -8.17 3.91 2.07
C ILE A 331 -8.05 5.19 1.26
N GLU A 332 -7.29 5.15 0.17
CA GLU A 332 -7.26 6.25 -0.79
C GLU A 332 -8.67 6.61 -1.28
N LYS A 333 -8.88 7.89 -1.58
CA LYS A 333 -10.17 8.39 -2.07
C LYS A 333 -10.53 7.73 -3.41
N PRO A 334 -11.66 6.99 -3.50
CA PRO A 334 -12.14 6.47 -4.78
C PRO A 334 -12.46 7.61 -5.75
N ARG A 335 -12.18 7.40 -7.05
CA ARG A 335 -12.55 8.37 -8.10
C ARG A 335 -14.05 8.41 -8.37
N LEU A 336 -14.72 7.26 -8.23
CA LEU A 336 -16.15 7.15 -8.43
C LEU A 336 -16.91 7.72 -7.22
N LEU A 337 -17.75 8.73 -7.44
CA LEU A 337 -18.44 9.45 -6.38
C LEU A 337 -19.31 8.55 -5.49
N THR A 338 -19.95 7.52 -6.06
CA THR A 338 -20.76 6.56 -5.29
C THR A 338 -19.89 5.74 -4.34
N LEU A 339 -18.75 5.22 -4.80
CA LEU A 339 -17.79 4.52 -3.95
C LEU A 339 -17.18 5.46 -2.91
N GLN A 340 -16.92 6.71 -3.28
CA GLN A 340 -16.44 7.72 -2.35
C GLN A 340 -17.46 7.98 -1.23
N GLN A 341 -18.74 8.11 -1.56
CA GLN A 341 -19.81 8.30 -0.58
C GLN A 341 -19.99 7.07 0.30
N ASN A 342 -19.93 5.86 -0.26
CA ASN A 342 -20.12 4.61 0.48
C ASN A 342 -18.97 4.33 1.45
N THR A 343 -17.75 4.72 1.07
CA THR A 343 -16.57 4.52 1.91
C THR A 343 -16.28 5.70 2.83
N TRP A 344 -17.02 6.80 2.76
CA TRP A 344 -16.80 7.95 3.62
C TRP A 344 -17.23 7.66 5.06
N SER A 345 -16.33 7.85 6.02
CA SER A 345 -16.64 7.85 7.45
C SER A 345 -16.68 9.27 7.97
N ASP A 346 -17.85 9.70 8.46
CA ASP A 346 -18.01 11.01 9.10
C ASP A 346 -17.17 11.11 10.39
N TYR A 347 -17.03 10.00 11.10
CA TYR A 347 -16.23 9.91 12.32
C TYR A 347 -14.74 10.11 12.05
N LYS A 348 -14.20 9.47 10.99
CA LYS A 348 -12.78 9.59 10.62
C LYS A 348 -12.48 10.75 9.68
N ARG A 349 -13.51 11.37 9.10
CA ARG A 349 -13.41 12.40 8.06
C ARG A 349 -12.51 11.95 6.90
N HIS A 350 -12.61 10.67 6.53
CA HIS A 350 -11.77 10.04 5.51
C HIS A 350 -12.54 8.90 4.84
N ASN A 351 -12.11 8.48 3.65
CA ASN A 351 -12.55 7.23 3.05
C ASN A 351 -11.92 6.05 3.80
N THR A 352 -12.74 5.13 4.29
CA THR A 352 -12.31 4.01 5.11
C THR A 352 -12.98 2.70 4.69
N ALA A 353 -12.30 1.61 5.02
CA ALA A 353 -12.90 0.29 5.14
C ALA A 353 -13.13 0.00 6.62
N LYS A 354 -14.34 -0.43 6.98
CA LYS A 354 -14.80 -0.68 8.34
C LYS A 354 -15.00 -2.19 8.55
N TYR A 355 -14.63 -2.67 9.73
CA TYR A 355 -14.66 -4.08 10.11
C TYR A 355 -15.17 -4.23 11.54
N LEU A 356 -16.01 -5.23 11.79
CA LEU A 356 -16.34 -5.69 13.13
C LEU A 356 -15.27 -6.66 13.61
N ILE A 357 -14.74 -6.43 14.81
CA ILE A 357 -13.79 -7.32 15.48
C ILE A 357 -14.39 -7.81 16.80
N GLY A 358 -14.33 -9.11 17.04
CA GLY A 358 -14.69 -9.72 18.31
C GLY A 358 -13.45 -10.20 19.06
N ILE A 359 -13.35 -9.85 20.34
CA ILE A 359 -12.18 -10.07 21.18
C ILE A 359 -12.63 -10.79 22.45
N THR A 360 -12.01 -11.91 22.76
CA THR A 360 -12.29 -12.69 23.96
C THR A 360 -11.83 -11.95 25.24
N PRO A 361 -12.32 -12.35 26.43
CA PRO A 361 -11.90 -11.80 27.72
C PRO A 361 -10.37 -11.73 27.95
N ASN A 362 -9.62 -12.73 27.47
CA ASN A 362 -8.15 -12.77 27.58
C ASN A 362 -7.42 -11.96 26.48
N GLY A 363 -8.17 -11.31 25.58
CA GLY A 363 -7.65 -10.40 24.56
C GLY A 363 -7.24 -11.07 23.24
N THR A 364 -7.66 -12.31 22.98
CA THR A 364 -7.49 -12.94 21.67
C THR A 364 -8.59 -12.50 20.71
N ILE A 365 -8.24 -12.33 19.44
CA ILE A 365 -9.19 -11.96 18.39
C ILE A 365 -9.90 -13.24 17.96
N SER A 366 -11.20 -13.36 18.25
CA SER A 366 -12.00 -14.56 17.95
C SER A 366 -12.90 -14.40 16.73
N PHE A 367 -13.16 -13.17 16.30
CA PHE A 367 -14.05 -12.88 15.17
C PHE A 367 -13.57 -11.69 14.36
N LEU A 368 -13.73 -11.78 13.04
CA LEU A 368 -13.55 -10.70 12.08
C LEU A 368 -14.64 -10.78 11.01
N SER A 369 -15.30 -9.67 10.74
CA SER A 369 -16.19 -9.56 9.57
C SER A 369 -15.41 -9.37 8.27
N ASN A 370 -16.11 -9.49 7.13
CA ASN A 370 -15.65 -8.91 5.87
C ASN A 370 -15.61 -7.38 5.92
N GLY A 371 -15.01 -6.74 4.91
CA GLY A 371 -14.88 -5.30 4.82
C GLY A 371 -16.15 -4.58 4.35
N TYR A 372 -16.51 -3.50 5.05
CA TYR A 372 -17.61 -2.61 4.70
C TYR A 372 -17.10 -1.21 4.37
N GLY A 373 -17.87 -0.43 3.63
CA GLY A 373 -17.55 0.99 3.46
C GLY A 373 -17.68 1.75 4.78
N GLY A 374 -16.85 2.79 4.99
CA GLY A 374 -16.87 3.62 6.19
C GLY A 374 -18.23 4.18 6.60
N ARG A 375 -19.16 4.34 5.65
CA ARG A 375 -20.52 4.85 5.89
C ARG A 375 -21.46 3.81 6.50
N SER A 376 -21.13 2.52 6.42
CA SER A 376 -21.95 1.46 7.01
C SER A 376 -22.08 1.66 8.51
N SER A 377 -23.31 1.55 9.03
CA SER A 377 -23.57 1.63 10.46
C SER A 377 -23.08 0.37 11.17
N ASP A 378 -22.67 0.51 12.43
CA ASP A 378 -22.12 -0.61 13.20
C ASP A 378 -23.19 -1.71 13.42
N LYS A 379 -24.45 -1.31 13.57
CA LYS A 379 -25.60 -2.23 13.60
C LYS A 379 -25.74 -3.05 12.31
N ASN A 380 -25.67 -2.41 11.14
CA ASN A 380 -25.80 -3.13 9.87
C ASN A 380 -24.68 -4.17 9.71
N ILE A 381 -23.47 -3.84 10.16
CA ILE A 381 -22.34 -4.77 10.11
C ILE A 381 -22.58 -5.97 11.03
N VAL A 382 -23.06 -5.77 12.25
CA VAL A 382 -23.39 -6.89 13.16
C VAL A 382 -24.44 -7.82 12.55
N LEU A 383 -25.49 -7.25 11.94
CA LEU A 383 -26.57 -8.00 11.31
C LEU A 383 -26.10 -8.82 10.09
N ASP A 384 -25.22 -8.26 9.26
CA ASP A 384 -24.78 -8.89 8.00
C ASP A 384 -23.55 -9.80 8.15
N SER A 385 -22.71 -9.55 9.16
CA SER A 385 -21.41 -10.22 9.31
C SER A 385 -21.45 -11.69 9.75
N GLY A 386 -22.61 -12.21 10.14
CA GLY A 386 -22.75 -13.54 10.75
C GLY A 386 -22.31 -13.61 12.22
N PHE A 387 -22.02 -12.48 12.87
CA PHE A 387 -21.65 -12.45 14.29
C PHE A 387 -22.76 -12.99 15.19
N LEU A 388 -24.02 -12.61 14.94
CA LEU A 388 -25.17 -13.02 15.76
C LEU A 388 -25.45 -14.52 15.72
N ASP A 389 -24.96 -15.23 14.70
CA ASP A 389 -25.10 -16.68 14.58
C ASP A 389 -24.14 -17.44 15.49
N LEU A 390 -23.15 -16.75 16.07
CA LEU A 390 -22.18 -17.30 17.02
C LEU A 390 -22.55 -17.06 18.49
N VAL A 391 -23.59 -16.26 18.74
CA VAL A 391 -24.00 -15.86 20.09
C VAL A 391 -24.92 -16.91 20.68
N ASP A 392 -24.56 -17.43 21.85
CA ASP A 392 -25.33 -18.45 22.56
C ASP A 392 -26.28 -17.80 23.58
N PRO A 393 -27.41 -18.45 23.92
CA PRO A 393 -28.28 -18.00 25.01
C PRO A 393 -27.52 -17.77 26.32
N GLY A 394 -27.82 -16.65 26.97
CA GLY A 394 -27.18 -16.20 28.21
C GLY A 394 -25.77 -15.63 28.05
N ASP A 395 -25.27 -15.45 26.82
CA ASP A 395 -24.00 -14.74 26.60
C ASP A 395 -24.13 -13.25 26.94
N VAL A 396 -23.07 -12.69 27.52
CA VAL A 396 -22.90 -11.25 27.68
C VAL A 396 -21.90 -10.77 26.63
N ILE A 397 -22.31 -9.81 25.81
CA ILE A 397 -21.45 -9.14 24.82
C ILE A 397 -21.15 -7.73 25.33
N LEU A 398 -19.87 -7.39 25.43
CA LEU A 398 -19.45 -6.01 25.71
C LEU A 398 -19.31 -5.22 24.41
N ALA A 399 -19.68 -3.96 24.40
CA ALA A 399 -19.44 -3.07 23.27
C ALA A 399 -19.18 -1.62 23.72
N ASP A 400 -18.67 -0.80 22.79
CA ASP A 400 -18.46 0.62 23.03
C ASP A 400 -19.79 1.37 23.22
N ARG A 401 -19.72 2.56 23.84
CA ARG A 401 -20.92 3.34 24.18
C ARG A 401 -21.72 3.66 22.90
N GLY A 402 -23.03 3.39 22.94
CA GLY A 402 -23.95 3.70 21.84
C GLY A 402 -24.01 2.64 20.75
N PHE A 403 -23.41 1.46 20.95
CA PHE A 403 -23.54 0.33 20.01
C PHE A 403 -24.99 -0.18 19.96
N PRO A 404 -25.75 0.01 18.86
CA PRO A 404 -27.21 -0.11 18.90
C PRO A 404 -27.68 -1.52 18.51
N ILE A 405 -27.30 -2.53 19.30
CA ILE A 405 -27.62 -3.95 19.04
C ILE A 405 -28.35 -4.68 20.19
N SER A 406 -28.84 -3.95 21.19
CA SER A 406 -29.49 -4.56 22.37
C SER A 406 -30.67 -5.44 22.01
N SER A 407 -31.52 -4.99 21.07
CA SER A 407 -32.70 -5.73 20.60
C SER A 407 -32.32 -7.04 19.90
N GLU A 408 -31.28 -7.01 19.08
CA GLU A 408 -30.80 -8.12 18.28
C GLU A 408 -30.19 -9.22 19.17
N LEU A 409 -29.44 -8.82 20.21
CA LEU A 409 -28.92 -9.76 21.21
C LEU A 409 -30.02 -10.34 22.08
N LEU A 410 -31.03 -9.54 22.46
CA LEU A 410 -32.16 -10.02 23.25
C LEU A 410 -32.96 -11.11 22.51
N GLN A 411 -33.11 -10.99 21.18
CA GLN A 411 -33.74 -12.03 20.34
C GLN A 411 -32.97 -13.36 20.37
N ARG A 412 -31.67 -13.32 20.67
CA ARG A 412 -30.81 -14.50 20.88
C ARG A 412 -30.70 -14.91 22.36
N GLN A 413 -31.52 -14.32 23.23
CA GLN A 413 -31.47 -14.52 24.69
C GLN A 413 -30.11 -14.12 25.30
N ALA A 414 -29.40 -13.19 24.66
CA ALA A 414 -28.12 -12.65 25.08
C ALA A 414 -28.24 -11.20 25.55
N HIS A 415 -27.25 -10.72 26.29
CA HIS A 415 -27.26 -9.39 26.90
C HIS A 415 -26.15 -8.51 26.33
N LEU A 416 -26.50 -7.27 25.97
CA LEU A 416 -25.52 -6.24 25.63
C LEU A 416 -25.14 -5.45 26.88
N GLU A 417 -23.86 -5.43 27.21
CA GLU A 417 -23.31 -4.59 28.27
C GLU A 417 -22.53 -3.43 27.65
N ILE A 418 -22.98 -2.19 27.90
CA ILE A 418 -22.33 -0.95 27.44
C ILE A 418 -21.97 -0.04 28.63
N PRO A 419 -20.90 0.76 28.54
CA PRO A 419 -20.56 1.71 29.58
C PRO A 419 -21.73 2.68 29.88
N PRO A 420 -21.97 3.01 31.17
CA PRO A 420 -23.03 3.95 31.52
C PRO A 420 -22.84 5.31 30.82
N PRO A 421 -23.91 6.06 30.52
CA PRO A 421 -23.82 7.36 29.88
C PRO A 421 -23.00 8.34 30.72
N SER A 422 -22.21 9.21 30.06
CA SER A 422 -21.56 10.33 30.73
C SER A 422 -22.64 11.38 31.02
N SER A 423 -23.21 11.35 32.21
CA SER A 423 -24.11 12.39 32.67
C SER A 423 -23.35 13.72 32.71
N GLY A 424 -23.84 14.71 31.97
CA GLY A 424 -23.40 16.09 32.13
C GLY A 424 -23.66 16.57 33.56
N TRP A 425 -22.67 17.27 34.14
CA TRP A 425 -22.81 18.19 35.27
C TRP A 425 -23.45 17.69 36.58
N THR A 426 -23.49 16.38 36.82
CA THR A 426 -23.83 15.80 38.14
C THR A 426 -22.71 14.89 38.61
N GLN A 427 -22.26 15.09 39.85
CA GLN A 427 -21.23 14.29 40.49
C GLN A 427 -21.68 12.83 40.50
N GLN A 428 -20.97 11.98 39.75
CA GLN A 428 -21.29 10.56 39.66
C GLN A 428 -21.21 9.91 41.05
N THR A 429 -22.18 9.07 41.40
CA THR A 429 -22.13 8.29 42.65
C THR A 429 -20.90 7.39 42.68
N ARG A 430 -20.43 6.99 43.88
CA ARG A 430 -19.23 6.12 44.00
C ARG A 430 -19.39 4.82 43.21
N GLU A 431 -20.61 4.29 43.16
CA GLU A 431 -20.98 3.10 42.40
C GLU A 431 -20.91 3.35 40.88
N ALA A 432 -21.37 4.51 40.41
CA ALA A 432 -21.27 4.91 39.01
C ALA A 432 -19.82 5.18 38.57
N VAL A 433 -19.00 5.78 39.44
CA VAL A 433 -17.54 5.98 39.21
C VAL A 433 -16.81 4.65 39.15
N SER A 434 -17.14 3.71 40.06
CA SER A 434 -16.58 2.35 40.06
C SER A 434 -16.97 1.58 38.80
N LYS A 435 -18.24 1.60 38.41
CA LYS A 435 -18.71 1.02 37.14
C LYS A 435 -17.99 1.64 35.93
N THR A 436 -17.80 2.96 35.91
CA THR A 436 -17.11 3.69 34.82
C THR A 436 -15.62 3.34 34.71
N LYS A 437 -14.88 3.30 35.83
CA LYS A 437 -13.46 2.86 35.84
C LYS A 437 -13.31 1.42 35.35
N GLN A 438 -14.25 0.55 35.69
CA GLN A 438 -14.20 -0.86 35.32
C GLN A 438 -14.55 -1.11 33.85
N VAL A 439 -15.52 -0.38 33.28
CA VAL A 439 -15.76 -0.47 31.82
C VAL A 439 -14.58 0.11 31.04
N ALA A 440 -13.93 1.16 31.56
CA ALA A 440 -12.68 1.66 31.00
C ALA A 440 -11.58 0.58 30.97
N ASN A 441 -11.48 -0.29 31.99
CA ASN A 441 -10.52 -1.41 32.00
C ASN A 441 -10.80 -2.47 30.91
N ALA A 442 -12.06 -2.82 30.68
CA ALA A 442 -12.43 -3.76 29.60
C ALA A 442 -12.13 -3.14 28.21
N ARG A 443 -12.41 -1.85 28.03
CA ARG A 443 -12.08 -1.09 26.81
C ARG A 443 -10.58 -1.03 26.54
N ILE A 444 -9.75 -0.89 27.58
CA ILE A 444 -8.29 -0.91 27.43
C ILE A 444 -7.81 -2.22 26.79
N HIS A 445 -8.42 -3.37 27.09
CA HIS A 445 -8.03 -4.65 26.47
C HIS A 445 -8.39 -4.70 24.98
N VAL A 446 -9.55 -4.16 24.60
CA VAL A 446 -9.96 -4.03 23.20
C VAL A 446 -9.00 -3.15 22.43
N GLU A 447 -8.72 -1.95 22.96
CA GLU A 447 -7.81 -1.00 22.32
C GLU A 447 -6.41 -1.57 22.17
N ARG A 448 -5.94 -2.37 23.15
CA ARG A 448 -4.65 -3.08 23.05
C ARG A 448 -4.67 -4.20 22.00
N ALA A 449 -5.75 -4.97 21.89
CA ALA A 449 -5.89 -6.01 20.87
C ALA A 449 -5.92 -5.43 19.46
N ILE A 450 -6.76 -4.41 19.23
CA ILE A 450 -6.79 -3.65 17.97
C ILE A 450 -5.44 -2.98 17.73
N GLY A 451 -4.78 -2.49 18.78
CA GLY A 451 -3.44 -1.93 18.74
C GLY A 451 -2.39 -2.93 18.24
N ARG A 452 -2.49 -4.22 18.59
CA ARG A 452 -1.64 -5.30 18.06
C ARG A 452 -1.89 -5.51 16.57
N VAL A 453 -3.15 -5.56 16.12
CA VAL A 453 -3.49 -5.65 14.70
C VAL A 453 -2.95 -4.44 13.93
N LYS A 454 -3.13 -3.24 14.46
CA LYS A 454 -2.62 -1.99 13.88
C LYS A 454 -1.12 -1.78 14.11
N TRP A 455 -0.42 -2.70 14.77
CA TRP A 455 1.04 -2.66 14.82
C TRP A 455 1.66 -2.95 13.45
N PHE A 456 0.93 -3.69 12.61
CA PHE A 456 1.21 -3.80 11.18
C PHE A 456 0.96 -2.46 10.51
N ALA A 457 2.04 -1.76 10.17
CA ALA A 457 1.99 -0.37 9.71
C ALA A 457 1.22 -0.21 8.39
N PHE A 458 1.05 -1.29 7.62
CA PHE A 458 0.18 -1.30 6.45
C PHE A 458 -1.25 -0.85 6.78
N LEU A 459 -1.81 -1.28 7.93
CA LEU A 459 -3.17 -0.95 8.38
C LEU A 459 -3.29 0.45 9.03
N LYS A 460 -2.16 1.08 9.37
CA LYS A 460 -2.11 2.45 9.93
C LYS A 460 -2.01 3.51 8.85
N ARG A 461 -1.39 3.18 7.72
CA ARG A 461 -1.25 4.08 6.58
C ARG A 461 -2.53 4.07 5.75
N THR A 462 -2.69 5.07 4.90
CA THR A 462 -3.74 5.06 3.89
C THR A 462 -3.44 3.98 2.86
N VAL A 463 -4.31 2.97 2.79
CA VAL A 463 -4.18 1.82 1.91
C VAL A 463 -4.46 2.25 0.46
N PRO A 464 -3.55 1.95 -0.48
CA PRO A 464 -3.77 2.23 -1.89
C PRO A 464 -4.99 1.50 -2.47
N LEU A 465 -5.72 2.13 -3.39
CA LEU A 465 -6.96 1.54 -3.96
C LEU A 465 -6.74 0.16 -4.61
N ASN A 466 -5.56 -0.07 -5.19
CA ASN A 466 -5.22 -1.35 -5.81
C ASN A 466 -4.98 -2.49 -4.81
N MET A 467 -4.85 -2.19 -3.52
CA MET A 467 -4.70 -3.16 -2.43
C MET A 467 -6.01 -3.42 -1.68
N VAL A 468 -7.04 -2.59 -1.88
CA VAL A 468 -8.37 -2.77 -1.24
C VAL A 468 -8.96 -4.16 -1.47
N PRO A 469 -8.86 -4.78 -2.68
CA PRO A 469 -9.38 -6.14 -2.88
C PRO A 469 -8.70 -7.23 -2.04
N LEU A 470 -7.53 -6.94 -1.45
CA LEU A 470 -6.80 -7.85 -0.58
C LEU A 470 -6.93 -7.49 0.90
N LEU A 471 -7.68 -6.43 1.24
CA LEU A 471 -7.65 -5.85 2.57
C LEU A 471 -8.21 -6.79 3.65
N ASP A 472 -9.24 -7.57 3.31
CA ASP A 472 -9.83 -8.57 4.20
C ASP A 472 -8.80 -9.68 4.53
N ASP A 473 -8.11 -10.20 3.51
CA ASP A 473 -7.02 -11.19 3.69
C ASP A 473 -5.86 -10.62 4.52
N ILE A 474 -5.50 -9.35 4.28
CA ILE A 474 -4.46 -8.66 5.06
C ILE A 474 -4.87 -8.55 6.52
N LEU A 475 -6.12 -8.18 6.79
CA LEU A 475 -6.63 -8.05 8.15
C LEU A 475 -6.60 -9.40 8.88
N VAL A 476 -7.01 -10.48 8.21
CA VAL A 476 -6.91 -11.86 8.72
C VAL A 476 -5.47 -12.21 9.08
N ILE A 477 -4.50 -11.94 8.20
CA ILE A 477 -3.08 -12.22 8.49
C ILE A 477 -2.62 -11.42 9.72
N CYS A 478 -2.87 -10.12 9.76
CA CYS A 478 -2.46 -9.25 10.86
C CYS A 478 -3.08 -9.67 12.20
N ALA A 479 -4.35 -10.05 12.22
CA ALA A 479 -5.03 -10.54 13.41
C ALA A 479 -4.52 -11.91 13.85
N ALA A 480 -4.38 -12.86 12.92
CA ALA A 480 -3.85 -14.19 13.21
C ALA A 480 -2.43 -14.13 13.78
N LEU A 481 -1.55 -13.32 13.20
CA LEU A 481 -0.20 -13.10 13.72
C LEU A 481 -0.22 -12.36 15.08
N SER A 482 -1.22 -11.52 15.34
CA SER A 482 -1.41 -10.86 16.64
C SER A 482 -1.82 -11.86 17.72
N ASN A 483 -2.61 -12.88 17.38
CA ASN A 483 -3.02 -13.96 18.29
C ASN A 483 -1.87 -14.89 18.68
N LEU A 484 -0.80 -14.97 17.88
CA LEU A 484 0.39 -15.74 18.24
C LEU A 484 1.21 -15.10 19.37
N ARG A 485 0.97 -13.81 19.68
CA ARG A 485 1.68 -13.07 20.74
C ARG A 485 1.22 -13.53 22.12
N PRO A 486 2.06 -13.37 23.16
CA PRO A 486 1.66 -13.67 24.54
C PRO A 486 0.32 -13.01 24.91
N PRO A 487 -0.50 -13.64 25.77
CA PRO A 487 -1.81 -13.10 26.17
C PRO A 487 -1.75 -11.62 26.59
N LEU A 488 -2.81 -10.86 26.31
CA LEU A 488 -2.89 -9.44 26.70
C LEU A 488 -3.14 -9.26 28.20
N VAL A 489 -3.77 -10.27 28.80
CA VAL A 489 -4.18 -10.29 30.19
C VAL A 489 -3.72 -11.63 30.75
N GLY A 490 -3.04 -11.59 31.89
CA GLY A 490 -2.73 -12.81 32.64
C GLY A 490 -4.03 -13.47 33.08
N THR A 491 -4.13 -14.77 32.86
CA THR A 491 -5.20 -15.63 33.39
C THR A 491 -4.99 -15.86 34.88
#